data_AF-A0A918LDJ3-F1
#
_entry.id   AF-A0A918LDJ3-F1
#
_cell.length_a   1.000
_cell.length_b   1.000
_cell.length_c   1.000
_cell.angle_alpha   90.00
_cell.angle_beta   90.00
_cell.angle_gamma   90.00
#
_symmetry.space_group_name_H-M   'P 1'
#
loop_
_entity.id
_entity.type
_entity.pdbx_description
1 polymer ?
#
loop_
_entity_poly.entity_id
_entity_poly.type
_entity_poly.pdbx_seq_one_letter_code
_entity_poly.pdbx_strand_id
1 'polypeptide(L)'
;MAARLLAIVGLLMVWTAAPAAAQLHGDHVIDVPFDIGPLALKIAVLLALPAVAGFAMLRGFIGAPEKGTAAFVAVCAAVAVSMELLLASGFTLPPIVVPLALAAVGGPLYLAFADREAPALVRGAAPAVLLAAAVVAGAVFARAWLATPPGADRGPILHTGMIVAYAGLAWLTLGLPRNRALRGAVLTVAAVLGVALVGAGTQVAALG
;
A
#
# COMPACT_ATOMS: atom_id res chain seq x y z
N MET A 1 -11.41 23.89 9.79
CA MET A 1 -10.97 22.49 9.62
C MET A 1 -11.11 21.98 8.18
N ALA A 2 -12.26 22.16 7.52
CA ALA A 2 -12.46 21.79 6.11
C ALA A 2 -11.40 22.37 5.15
N ALA A 3 -10.97 23.62 5.37
CA ALA A 3 -9.94 24.27 4.55
C ALA A 3 -8.55 23.60 4.61
N ARG A 4 -8.16 23.01 5.76
CA ARG A 4 -6.87 22.30 5.89
C ARG A 4 -6.91 20.92 5.24
N LEU A 5 -8.06 20.25 5.31
CA LEU A 5 -8.26 18.97 4.63
C LEU A 5 -8.31 19.15 3.10
N LEU A 6 -8.97 20.20 2.64
CA LEU A 6 -8.96 20.62 1.23
C LEU A 6 -7.57 21.05 0.75
N ALA A 7 -6.75 21.66 1.62
CA ALA A 7 -5.37 21.99 1.29
C ALA A 7 -4.48 20.74 1.18
N ILE A 8 -4.64 19.74 2.05
CA ILE A 8 -3.85 18.50 1.99
C ILE A 8 -4.30 17.60 0.83
N VAL A 9 -5.61 17.46 0.63
CA VAL A 9 -6.18 16.75 -0.54
C VAL A 9 -5.84 17.49 -1.82
N GLY A 10 -5.90 18.83 -1.81
CA GLY A 10 -5.47 19.68 -2.91
C GLY A 10 -3.98 19.55 -3.20
N LEU A 11 -3.13 19.46 -2.17
CA LEU A 11 -1.69 19.25 -2.32
C LEU A 11 -1.41 17.85 -2.88
N LEU A 12 -2.10 16.82 -2.39
CA LEU A 12 -2.01 15.46 -2.91
C LEU A 12 -2.53 15.35 -4.35
N MET A 13 -3.61 16.07 -4.69
CA MET A 13 -4.14 16.13 -6.05
C MET A 13 -3.22 16.93 -6.98
N VAL A 14 -2.63 18.04 -6.53
CA VAL A 14 -1.65 18.80 -7.32
C VAL A 14 -0.38 17.99 -7.52
N TRP A 15 0.08 17.25 -6.50
CA TRP A 15 1.26 16.41 -6.58
C TRP A 15 1.06 15.18 -7.48
N THR A 16 -0.15 14.62 -7.50
CA THR A 16 -0.52 13.49 -8.38
C THR A 16 -0.94 13.94 -9.79
N ALA A 17 -1.48 15.15 -9.95
CA ALA A 17 -1.89 15.70 -11.24
C ALA A 17 -0.77 16.44 -11.99
N ALA A 18 0.28 16.90 -11.30
CA ALA A 18 1.45 17.51 -11.94
C ALA A 18 2.09 16.62 -13.03
N PRO A 19 2.31 15.30 -12.82
CA PRO A 19 2.81 14.44 -13.89
C PRO A 19 1.76 14.20 -15.00
N ALA A 20 0.47 14.14 -14.67
CA ALA A 20 -0.60 13.91 -15.65
C ALA A 20 -0.83 15.13 -16.58
N ALA A 21 -0.70 16.35 -16.07
CA ALA A 21 -0.78 17.58 -16.87
C ALA A 21 0.44 17.78 -17.77
N ALA A 22 1.60 17.23 -17.41
CA ALA A 22 2.81 17.24 -18.22
C ALA A 22 2.73 16.30 -19.44
N GLN A 23 1.84 15.30 -19.43
CA GLN A 23 1.70 14.30 -20.49
C GLN A 23 0.64 14.64 -21.56
N LEU A 24 -0.12 15.73 -21.37
CA LEU A 24 -1.25 16.08 -22.25
C LEU A 24 -0.89 16.99 -23.44
N HIS A 25 0.39 17.32 -23.65
CA HIS A 25 0.85 18.08 -24.82
C HIS A 25 1.81 17.21 -25.65
N GLY A 26 1.44 16.99 -26.91
CA GLY A 26 1.98 15.94 -27.77
C GLY A 26 3.47 16.03 -28.13
N ASP A 27 3.96 14.88 -28.58
CA ASP A 27 5.09 14.66 -29.51
C ASP A 27 6.46 15.30 -29.22
N HIS A 28 6.72 15.74 -28.00
CA HIS A 28 8.07 16.03 -27.57
C HIS A 28 8.42 15.15 -26.39
N VAL A 29 9.35 14.22 -26.64
CA VAL A 29 10.16 13.54 -25.62
C VAL A 29 10.66 14.62 -24.68
N ILE A 30 10.00 14.81 -23.55
CA ILE A 30 10.57 15.53 -22.42
C ILE A 30 11.59 14.56 -21.85
N ASP A 31 12.78 14.60 -22.43
CA ASP A 31 13.99 14.05 -21.84
C ASP A 31 14.23 14.90 -20.59
N VAL A 32 13.61 14.50 -19.48
CA VAL A 32 13.92 15.07 -18.17
C VAL A 32 15.35 14.62 -17.89
N PRO A 33 16.35 15.52 -17.87
CA PRO A 33 17.77 15.16 -17.79
C PRO A 33 18.18 14.63 -16.40
N PHE A 34 17.21 14.24 -15.59
CA PHE A 34 17.38 13.63 -14.29
C PHE A 34 16.76 12.24 -14.33
N ASP A 35 17.61 11.23 -14.46
CA ASP A 35 17.36 9.80 -14.17
C ASP A 35 16.95 9.54 -12.69
N ILE A 36 16.58 10.59 -11.96
CA ILE A 36 16.15 10.58 -10.56
C ILE A 36 14.69 10.12 -10.45
N GLY A 37 13.89 10.19 -11.51
CA GLY A 37 12.46 9.87 -11.49
C GLY A 37 12.15 8.49 -10.88
N PRO A 38 12.59 7.38 -11.50
CA PRO A 38 12.37 6.05 -10.95
C PRO A 38 13.10 5.82 -9.63
N LEU A 39 14.30 6.41 -9.46
CA LEU A 39 15.12 6.25 -8.25
C LEU A 39 14.44 6.85 -7.02
N ALA A 40 13.87 8.04 -7.13
CA ALA A 40 13.15 8.70 -6.04
C ALA A 40 11.90 7.90 -5.64
N LEU A 41 11.16 7.36 -6.61
CA LEU A 41 10.00 6.49 -6.35
C LEU A 41 10.44 5.20 -5.62
N LYS A 42 11.52 4.56 -6.09
CA LYS A 42 12.10 3.37 -5.45
C LYS A 42 12.52 3.65 -4.01
N ILE A 43 13.20 4.77 -3.75
CA ILE A 43 13.61 5.18 -2.40
C ILE A 43 12.37 5.40 -1.51
N ALA A 44 11.33 6.08 -2.02
CA ALA A 44 10.10 6.31 -1.26
C ALA A 44 9.41 4.99 -0.87
N VAL A 45 9.33 4.03 -1.79
CA VAL A 45 8.81 2.67 -1.50
C VAL A 45 9.68 1.97 -0.45
N LEU A 46 11.00 1.99 -0.62
CA LEU A 46 11.94 1.33 0.31
C LEU A 46 11.89 1.92 1.71
N LEU A 47 11.55 3.20 1.87
CA LEU A 47 11.33 3.83 3.18
C LEU A 47 9.95 3.49 3.76
N ALA A 48 8.91 3.39 2.94
CA ALA A 48 7.56 3.05 3.38
C ALA A 48 7.42 1.56 3.77
N LEU A 49 8.16 0.68 3.09
CA LEU A 49 8.15 -0.77 3.29
C LEU A 49 8.43 -1.18 4.74
N PRO A 50 9.54 -0.79 5.39
CA PRO A 50 9.81 -1.17 6.78
C PRO A 50 8.81 -0.57 7.76
N ALA A 51 8.25 0.61 7.47
CA ALA A 51 7.23 1.22 8.32
C ALA A 51 5.95 0.37 8.35
N VAL A 52 5.44 -0.04 7.19
CA VAL A 52 4.19 -0.82 7.11
C VAL A 52 4.40 -2.29 7.50
N ALA A 53 5.45 -2.93 6.97
CA ALA A 53 5.76 -4.33 7.28
C ALA A 53 6.18 -4.50 8.76
N GLY A 54 7.02 -3.61 9.26
CA GLY A 54 7.45 -3.60 10.67
C GLY A 54 6.28 -3.38 11.61
N PHE A 55 5.39 -2.43 11.30
CA PHE A 55 4.14 -2.24 12.06
C PHE A 55 3.31 -3.53 12.07
N ALA A 56 3.09 -4.16 10.91
CA ALA A 56 2.31 -5.39 10.81
C ALA A 56 2.88 -6.54 11.65
N MET A 57 4.20 -6.75 11.60
CA MET A 57 4.89 -7.79 12.37
C MET A 57 4.86 -7.53 13.87
N LEU A 58 5.05 -6.27 14.27
CA LEU A 58 5.11 -5.88 15.69
C LEU A 58 3.73 -5.66 16.30
N ARG A 59 2.66 -5.54 15.49
CA ARG A 59 1.30 -5.21 15.95
C ARG A 59 0.78 -6.13 17.05
N GLY A 60 1.21 -7.40 17.07
CA GLY A 60 0.81 -8.37 18.08
C GLY A 60 1.43 -8.14 19.45
N PHE A 61 2.59 -7.49 19.51
CA PHE A 61 3.35 -7.21 20.73
C PHE A 61 3.10 -5.80 21.27
N ILE A 62 2.74 -4.86 20.39
CA ILE A 62 2.43 -3.47 20.76
C ILE A 62 0.93 -3.28 21.04
N GLY A 63 0.61 -2.33 21.93
CA GLY A 63 -0.76 -1.97 22.31
C GLY A 63 -1.60 -1.39 21.16
N ALA A 64 -2.72 -0.75 21.47
CA ALA A 64 -3.46 0.00 20.44
C ALA A 64 -2.57 1.14 19.89
N PRO A 65 -2.48 1.34 18.56
CA PRO A 65 -1.67 2.41 18.00
C PRO A 65 -2.25 3.77 18.42
N GLU A 66 -1.37 4.70 18.74
CA GLU A 66 -1.75 6.10 18.88
C GLU A 66 -2.17 6.68 17.51
N LYS A 67 -2.96 7.75 17.53
CA LYS A 67 -3.45 8.41 16.29
C LYS A 67 -2.30 8.80 15.36
N GLY A 68 -1.17 9.27 15.91
CA GLY A 68 0.03 9.62 15.16
C GLY A 68 0.65 8.41 14.45
N THR A 69 0.80 7.28 15.14
CA THR A 69 1.32 6.03 14.54
C THR A 69 0.40 5.51 13.46
N ALA A 70 -0.92 5.53 13.70
CA ALA A 70 -1.91 5.12 12.71
C ALA A 70 -1.85 6.00 11.45
N ALA A 71 -1.76 7.33 11.62
CA ALA A 71 -1.61 8.27 10.51
C ALA A 71 -0.31 8.05 9.74
N PHE A 72 0.81 7.86 10.43
CA PHE A 72 2.10 7.59 9.79
C PHE A 72 2.05 6.32 8.93
N VAL A 73 1.57 5.21 9.47
CA VAL A 73 1.46 3.94 8.73
C VAL A 73 0.48 4.04 7.56
N ALA A 74 -0.67 4.70 7.74
CA ALA A 74 -1.65 4.90 6.68
C ALA A 74 -1.08 5.77 5.54
N VAL A 75 -0.35 6.83 5.86
CA VAL A 75 0.34 7.67 4.88
C VAL A 75 1.43 6.88 4.17
N CYS A 76 2.27 6.14 4.89
CA CYS A 76 3.30 5.29 4.27
C CYS A 76 2.68 4.26 3.33
N ALA A 77 1.58 3.61 3.71
CA ALA A 77 0.88 2.68 2.84
C ALA A 77 0.29 3.38 1.60
N ALA A 78 -0.29 4.57 1.75
CA ALA A 78 -0.81 5.37 0.63
C ALA A 78 0.29 5.80 -0.34
N VAL A 79 1.41 6.28 0.19
CA VAL A 79 2.59 6.62 -0.60
C VAL A 79 3.09 5.38 -1.32
N ALA A 80 3.32 4.27 -0.61
CA ALA A 80 3.79 3.02 -1.21
C ALA A 80 2.87 2.55 -2.35
N VAL A 81 1.56 2.47 -2.11
CA VAL A 81 0.60 2.10 -3.18
C VAL A 81 0.69 3.05 -4.37
N SER A 82 0.77 4.36 -4.14
CA SER A 82 0.85 5.35 -5.21
C SER A 82 2.15 5.23 -6.01
N MET A 83 3.29 5.04 -5.33
CA MET A 83 4.58 4.87 -5.97
C MET A 83 4.66 3.54 -6.74
N GLU A 84 4.16 2.45 -6.16
CA GLU A 84 4.07 1.14 -6.83
C GLU A 84 3.19 1.20 -8.08
N LEU A 85 2.09 1.97 -8.03
CA LEU A 85 1.24 2.19 -9.21
C LEU A 85 1.97 2.96 -10.32
N LEU A 86 2.83 3.91 -9.97
CA LEU A 86 3.64 4.69 -10.92
C LEU A 86 4.84 3.90 -11.46
N LEU A 87 5.40 3.00 -10.65
CA LEU A 87 6.53 2.14 -11.02
C LEU A 87 6.12 0.93 -11.84
N ALA A 88 4.87 0.46 -11.69
CA ALA A 88 4.37 -0.67 -12.46
C ALA A 88 4.25 -0.31 -13.95
N SER A 89 5.13 -0.90 -14.77
CA SER A 89 5.06 -0.82 -16.24
C SER A 89 3.87 -1.59 -16.84
N GLY A 90 3.15 -2.35 -16.00
CA GLY A 90 1.92 -3.04 -16.34
C GLY A 90 1.30 -3.72 -15.12
N PHE A 91 -0.02 -3.92 -15.14
CA PHE A 91 -0.75 -4.68 -14.12
C PHE A 91 -1.18 -6.02 -14.69
N THR A 92 -0.96 -7.08 -13.91
CA THR A 92 -1.44 -8.42 -14.28
C THR A 92 -2.88 -8.69 -13.83
N LEU A 93 -3.49 -7.74 -13.11
CA LEU A 93 -4.86 -7.81 -12.63
C LEU A 93 -5.79 -6.91 -13.45
N PRO A 94 -7.11 -7.17 -13.42
CA PRO A 94 -8.08 -6.34 -14.11
C PRO A 94 -7.97 -4.86 -13.67
N PRO A 95 -8.20 -3.89 -14.57
CA PRO A 95 -8.05 -2.46 -14.28
C PRO A 95 -8.85 -1.97 -13.05
N ILE A 96 -9.91 -2.69 -12.67
CA ILE A 96 -10.72 -2.41 -11.47
C ILE A 96 -9.95 -2.55 -10.15
N VAL A 97 -8.82 -3.25 -10.13
CA VAL A 97 -8.05 -3.46 -8.89
C VAL A 97 -7.37 -2.16 -8.43
N VAL A 98 -6.95 -1.29 -9.35
CA VAL A 98 -6.33 0.00 -9.02
C VAL A 98 -7.26 0.90 -8.21
N PRO A 99 -8.50 1.23 -8.67
CA PRO A 99 -9.41 2.06 -7.89
C PRO A 99 -9.85 1.37 -6.59
N LEU A 100 -9.94 0.04 -6.55
CA LEU A 100 -10.25 -0.70 -5.32
C LEU A 100 -9.12 -0.58 -4.29
N ALA A 101 -7.86 -0.69 -4.71
CA ALA A 101 -6.71 -0.52 -3.82
C ALA A 101 -6.62 0.91 -3.28
N LEU A 102 -6.83 1.92 -4.14
CA LEU A 102 -6.87 3.32 -3.73
C LEU A 102 -8.02 3.59 -2.76
N ALA A 103 -9.22 3.07 -3.03
CA ALA A 103 -10.36 3.19 -2.13
C ALA A 103 -10.10 2.49 -0.78
N ALA A 104 -9.48 1.30 -0.83
CA ALA A 104 -9.11 0.56 0.37
C ALA A 104 -8.12 1.34 1.23
N VAL A 105 -7.10 1.98 0.66
CA VAL A 105 -6.16 2.81 1.45
C VAL A 105 -6.80 4.14 1.90
N GLY A 106 -7.71 4.70 1.11
CA GLY A 106 -8.41 5.94 1.43
C GLY A 106 -9.19 5.86 2.74
N GLY A 107 -9.72 4.69 3.10
CA GLY A 107 -10.45 4.46 4.36
C GLY A 107 -9.60 4.73 5.60
N PRO A 108 -8.52 3.95 5.84
CA PRO A 108 -7.57 4.17 6.94
C PRO A 108 -6.97 5.58 6.93
N LEU A 109 -6.64 6.12 5.74
CA LEU A 109 -6.08 7.46 5.61
C LEU A 109 -7.06 8.54 6.09
N TYR A 110 -8.30 8.49 5.61
CA TYR A 110 -9.36 9.41 6.03
C TYR A 110 -9.57 9.34 7.54
N LEU A 111 -9.67 8.14 8.10
CA LEU A 111 -9.92 7.93 9.53
C LEU A 111 -8.75 8.35 10.41
N ALA A 112 -7.51 8.23 9.93
CA ALA A 112 -6.35 8.70 10.67
C ALA A 112 -6.31 10.23 10.81
N PHE A 113 -6.83 10.96 9.82
CA PHE A 113 -6.90 12.43 9.84
C PHE A 113 -8.23 12.99 10.34
N ALA A 114 -9.29 12.19 10.37
CA ALA A 114 -10.55 12.61 10.95
C ALA A 114 -10.42 12.84 12.46
N ASP A 115 -11.09 13.86 12.99
CA ASP A 115 -11.20 14.08 14.45
C ASP A 115 -12.32 13.27 15.08
N ARG A 116 -12.97 12.41 14.28
CA ARG A 116 -14.04 11.54 14.72
C ARG A 116 -13.51 10.12 14.81
N GLU A 117 -13.95 9.40 15.84
CA GLU A 117 -13.67 7.99 15.92
C GLU A 117 -14.27 7.23 14.73
N ALA A 118 -13.56 6.22 14.25
CA ALA A 118 -14.06 5.35 13.19
C ALA A 118 -15.39 4.70 13.61
N PRO A 119 -16.42 4.68 12.73
CA PRO A 119 -17.65 3.97 13.03
C PRO A 119 -17.39 2.50 13.34
N ALA A 120 -18.17 1.90 14.23
CA ALA A 120 -18.02 0.50 14.63
C ALA A 120 -18.07 -0.47 13.43
N LEU A 121 -18.89 -0.14 12.42
CA LEU A 121 -18.98 -0.88 11.17
C LEU A 121 -17.64 -0.93 10.43
N VAL A 122 -16.93 0.21 10.34
CA VAL A 122 -15.64 0.29 9.63
C VAL A 122 -14.55 -0.45 10.39
N ARG A 123 -14.52 -0.33 11.74
CA ARG A 123 -13.62 -1.11 12.59
C ARG A 123 -13.89 -2.62 12.47
N GLY A 124 -15.16 -3.00 12.33
CA GLY A 124 -15.58 -4.38 12.12
C GLY A 124 -15.21 -4.94 10.74
N ALA A 125 -15.15 -4.08 9.71
CA ALA A 125 -14.75 -4.45 8.35
C ALA A 125 -13.23 -4.64 8.20
N ALA A 126 -12.42 -3.96 9.01
CA ALA A 126 -10.96 -4.04 8.95
C ALA A 126 -10.36 -5.45 8.86
N PRO A 127 -10.73 -6.42 9.72
CA PRO A 127 -10.22 -7.79 9.60
C PRO A 127 -10.64 -8.45 8.28
N ALA A 128 -11.86 -8.19 7.78
CA ALA A 128 -12.31 -8.77 6.52
C ALA A 128 -11.53 -8.20 5.33
N VAL A 129 -11.27 -6.89 5.31
CA VAL A 129 -10.46 -6.24 4.26
C VAL A 129 -9.03 -6.76 4.27
N LEU A 130 -8.41 -6.88 5.44
CA LEU A 130 -7.07 -7.47 5.57
C LEU A 130 -7.04 -8.92 5.09
N LEU A 131 -7.99 -9.76 5.51
CA LEU A 131 -8.03 -11.17 5.11
C LEU A 131 -8.25 -11.32 3.61
N ALA A 132 -9.16 -10.55 3.02
CA ALA A 132 -9.38 -10.54 1.58
C ALA A 132 -8.11 -10.11 0.83
N ALA A 133 -7.46 -9.03 1.27
CA ALA A 133 -6.20 -8.58 0.71
C ALA A 133 -5.08 -9.62 0.87
N ALA A 134 -4.98 -10.30 2.01
CA ALA A 134 -3.99 -11.34 2.25
C ALA A 134 -4.19 -12.56 1.34
N VAL A 135 -5.43 -12.98 1.09
CA VAL A 135 -5.73 -14.07 0.15
C VAL A 135 -5.33 -13.67 -1.27
N VAL A 136 -5.72 -12.47 -1.72
CA VAL A 136 -5.40 -11.99 -3.07
C VAL A 136 -3.90 -11.79 -3.24
N ALA A 137 -3.25 -11.07 -2.33
CA ALA A 137 -1.81 -10.83 -2.36
C ALA A 137 -1.03 -12.15 -2.24
N GLY A 138 -1.46 -13.06 -1.36
CA GLY A 138 -0.87 -14.39 -1.22
C GLY A 138 -0.94 -15.19 -2.51
N ALA A 139 -2.08 -15.18 -3.21
CA ALA A 139 -2.21 -15.84 -4.50
C ALA A 139 -1.31 -15.21 -5.58
N VAL A 140 -1.19 -13.87 -5.59
CA VAL A 140 -0.32 -13.14 -6.52
C VAL A 140 1.16 -13.43 -6.24
N PHE A 141 1.59 -13.41 -4.99
CA PHE A 141 2.96 -13.74 -4.59
C PHE A 141 3.29 -15.21 -4.85
N ALA A 142 2.38 -16.13 -4.52
CA ALA A 142 2.54 -17.55 -4.83
C ALA A 142 2.67 -17.77 -6.34
N ARG A 143 1.86 -17.08 -7.16
CA ARG A 143 2.00 -17.11 -8.62
C ARG A 143 3.37 -16.58 -9.06
N ALA A 144 3.81 -15.45 -8.51
CA ALA A 144 5.11 -14.85 -8.84
C ALA A 144 6.30 -15.77 -8.55
N TRP A 145 6.25 -16.49 -7.41
CA TRP A 145 7.37 -17.32 -6.95
C TRP A 145 7.33 -18.76 -7.47
N LEU A 146 6.14 -19.35 -7.59
CA LEU A 146 5.98 -20.78 -7.87
C LEU A 146 5.52 -21.08 -9.29
N ALA A 147 4.77 -20.18 -9.92
CA ALA A 147 4.16 -20.42 -11.23
C ALA A 147 4.87 -19.69 -12.38
N THR A 148 5.66 -18.66 -12.09
CA THR A 148 6.39 -17.91 -13.12
C THR A 148 7.68 -18.66 -13.51
N PRO A 149 7.84 -19.03 -14.79
CA PRO A 149 9.03 -19.72 -15.28
C PRO A 149 10.34 -18.99 -14.93
N PRO A 150 11.46 -19.71 -14.76
CA PRO A 150 12.78 -19.09 -14.61
C PRO A 150 13.09 -18.18 -15.80
N GLY A 151 13.52 -16.94 -15.54
CA GLY A 151 13.87 -15.96 -16.57
C GLY A 151 12.70 -15.12 -17.12
N ALA A 152 11.45 -15.42 -16.76
CA ALA A 152 10.33 -14.53 -17.05
C ALA A 152 10.31 -13.33 -16.09
N ASP A 153 9.90 -12.16 -16.58
CA ASP A 153 9.79 -10.95 -15.77
C ASP A 153 8.70 -11.11 -14.69
N ARG A 154 9.12 -11.05 -13.43
CA ARG A 154 8.26 -11.17 -12.24
C ARG A 154 7.85 -9.81 -11.66
N GLY A 155 8.50 -8.73 -12.09
CA GLY A 155 8.29 -7.38 -11.54
C GLY A 155 6.82 -6.97 -11.50
N PRO A 156 6.10 -7.00 -12.63
CA PRO A 156 4.68 -6.60 -12.69
C PRO A 156 3.77 -7.37 -11.73
N ILE A 157 4.02 -8.67 -11.54
CA ILE A 157 3.24 -9.52 -10.62
C ILE A 157 3.55 -9.15 -9.17
N LEU A 158 4.83 -8.94 -8.84
CA LEU A 158 5.25 -8.55 -7.50
C LEU A 158 4.70 -7.17 -7.10
N HIS A 159 4.81 -6.16 -7.96
CA HIS A 159 4.21 -4.83 -7.74
C HIS A 159 2.72 -4.92 -7.43
N THR A 160 2.00 -5.73 -8.20
CA THR A 160 0.56 -5.96 -7.99
C THR A 160 0.27 -6.57 -6.62
N GLY A 161 1.05 -7.58 -6.21
CA GLY A 161 0.91 -8.20 -4.89
C GLY A 161 1.24 -7.23 -3.75
N MET A 162 2.28 -6.40 -3.93
CA MET A 162 2.69 -5.37 -2.97
C MET A 162 1.60 -4.32 -2.78
N ILE A 163 0.97 -3.82 -3.85
CA ILE A 163 -0.13 -2.86 -3.80
C ILE A 163 -1.28 -3.39 -2.94
N VAL A 164 -1.73 -4.62 -3.21
CA VAL A 164 -2.83 -5.25 -2.46
C VAL A 164 -2.43 -5.48 -0.99
N ALA A 165 -1.19 -5.89 -0.75
CA ALA A 165 -0.67 -6.12 0.59
C ALA A 165 -0.59 -4.81 1.41
N TYR A 166 -0.02 -3.73 0.87
CA TYR A 166 -0.01 -2.42 1.53
C TYR A 166 -1.42 -1.93 1.83
N ALA A 167 -2.33 -2.07 0.87
CA ALA A 167 -3.73 -1.68 1.04
C ALA A 167 -4.39 -2.45 2.18
N GLY A 168 -4.22 -3.78 2.25
CA GLY A 168 -4.75 -4.59 3.34
C GLY A 168 -4.13 -4.27 4.70
N LEU A 169 -2.81 -4.14 4.76
CA LEU A 169 -2.07 -3.88 6.00
C LEU A 169 -2.40 -2.52 6.61
N ALA A 170 -2.75 -1.51 5.79
CA ALA A 170 -3.19 -0.20 6.28
C ALA A 170 -4.41 -0.31 7.23
N TRP A 171 -5.29 -1.30 7.05
CA TRP A 171 -6.48 -1.49 7.88
C TRP A 171 -6.18 -2.00 9.29
N LEU A 172 -4.98 -2.54 9.54
CA LEU A 172 -4.55 -2.92 10.90
C LEU A 172 -4.44 -1.73 11.85
N THR A 173 -4.33 -0.52 11.32
CA THR A 173 -4.29 0.72 12.11
C THR A 173 -5.63 1.01 12.78
N LEU A 174 -6.76 0.54 12.21
CA LEU A 174 -8.11 0.82 12.67
C LEU A 174 -8.56 -0.04 13.85
N GLY A 175 -7.84 -1.12 14.14
CA GLY A 175 -8.08 -1.96 15.31
C GLY A 175 -8.00 -3.45 15.02
N LEU A 176 -8.13 -4.22 16.10
CA LEU A 176 -8.15 -5.69 16.08
C LEU A 176 -9.51 -6.20 16.56
N PRO A 177 -9.94 -7.39 16.10
CA PRO A 177 -11.17 -7.99 16.58
C PRO A 177 -11.12 -8.29 18.08
N ARG A 178 -12.29 -8.20 18.75
CA ARG A 178 -12.42 -8.51 20.19
C ARG A 178 -12.18 -9.98 20.52
N ASN A 179 -12.53 -10.89 19.61
CA ASN A 179 -12.33 -12.32 19.80
C ASN A 179 -10.83 -12.66 19.75
N ARG A 180 -10.30 -13.28 20.82
CA ARG A 180 -8.88 -13.62 20.96
C ARG A 180 -8.37 -14.56 19.87
N ALA A 181 -9.17 -15.54 19.47
CA ALA A 181 -8.78 -16.51 18.43
C ALA A 181 -8.67 -15.81 17.07
N LEU A 182 -9.69 -15.02 16.71
CA LEU A 182 -9.67 -14.25 15.47
C LEU A 182 -8.55 -13.20 15.47
N ARG A 183 -8.27 -12.58 16.62
CA ARG A 183 -7.15 -11.65 16.78
C ARG A 183 -5.82 -12.32 16.52
N GLY A 184 -5.59 -13.51 17.08
CA GLY A 184 -4.40 -14.30 16.80
C GLY A 184 -4.24 -14.58 15.31
N ALA A 185 -5.30 -15.07 14.66
CA ALA A 185 -5.28 -15.37 13.23
C ALA A 185 -4.96 -14.13 12.36
N VAL A 186 -5.63 -13.00 12.63
CA VAL A 186 -5.41 -11.72 11.95
C VAL A 186 -3.97 -11.25 12.10
N LEU A 187 -3.38 -11.37 13.30
CA LEU A 187 -1.99 -10.98 13.56
C LEU A 187 -1.00 -11.91 12.87
N THR A 188 -1.25 -13.22 12.85
CA THR A 188 -0.41 -14.17 12.12
C THR A 188 -0.45 -13.89 10.63
N VAL A 189 -1.64 -13.66 10.06
CA VAL A 189 -1.80 -13.29 8.64
C VAL A 189 -1.08 -11.99 8.33
N ALA A 190 -1.22 -10.97 9.18
CA ALA A 190 -0.53 -9.69 9.03
C ALA A 190 1.00 -9.86 9.04
N ALA A 191 1.54 -10.66 9.97
CA ALA A 191 2.97 -10.91 10.07
C ALA A 191 3.49 -11.67 8.84
N VAL A 192 2.81 -12.73 8.40
CA VAL A 192 3.16 -13.49 7.20
C VAL A 192 3.12 -12.60 5.96
N LEU A 193 2.08 -11.77 5.82
CA LEU A 193 1.96 -10.83 4.71
C LEU A 193 3.05 -9.75 4.76
N GLY A 194 3.42 -9.29 5.96
CA GLY A 194 4.54 -8.38 6.16
C GLY A 194 5.87 -9.01 5.73
N VAL A 195 6.13 -10.28 6.06
CA VAL A 195 7.34 -10.99 5.63
C VAL A 195 7.37 -11.13 4.11
N ALA A 196 6.24 -11.54 3.53
CA ALA A 196 6.09 -11.66 2.08
C ALA A 196 6.33 -10.31 1.37
N LEU A 197 5.83 -9.21 1.94
CA LEU A 197 6.02 -7.86 1.42
C LEU A 197 7.49 -7.44 1.42
N VAL A 198 8.23 -7.74 2.50
CA VAL A 198 9.68 -7.50 2.55
C VAL A 198 10.41 -8.33 1.48
N GLY A 199 10.08 -9.62 1.38
CA GLY A 199 10.67 -10.50 0.37
C GLY A 199 10.35 -10.08 -1.08
N ALA A 200 9.15 -9.58 -1.35
CA ALA A 200 8.78 -9.03 -2.64
C ALA A 200 9.53 -7.73 -2.94
N GLY A 201 9.60 -6.81 -1.96
CA GLY A 201 10.30 -5.53 -2.12
C GLY A 201 11.80 -5.69 -2.33
N THR A 202 12.45 -6.64 -1.65
CA THR A 202 13.88 -6.92 -1.89
C THR A 202 14.13 -7.51 -3.28
N GLN A 203 13.24 -8.38 -3.76
CA GLN A 203 13.34 -8.93 -5.12
C GLN A 203 13.12 -7.84 -6.18
N VAL A 204 12.11 -6.99 -6.03
CA VAL A 204 11.87 -5.85 -6.93
C VAL A 204 13.07 -4.91 -6.97
N ALA A 205 13.66 -4.60 -5.81
CA ALA A 205 14.86 -3.77 -5.73
C ALA A 205 16.11 -4.42 -6.36
N ALA A 206 16.17 -5.76 -6.44
CA ALA A 206 17.26 -6.48 -7.09
C ALA A 206 17.08 -6.62 -8.61
N LEU A 207 15.85 -6.48 -9.12
CA LEU A 207 15.51 -6.68 -10.54
C LEU A 207 15.69 -5.43 -11.41
N GLY A 208 15.87 -4.24 -10.82
CA GLY A 208 16.02 -3.00 -11.59
C GLY A 208 16.91 -1.99 -10.94
#